data_AF-A0A5N5SYX0-F1
#
_entry.id   AF-A0A5N5SYX0-F1
#
_cell.length_a   1.000
_cell.length_b   1.000
_cell.length_c   1.000
_cell.angle_alpha   90.00
_cell.angle_beta   90.00
_cell.angle_gamma   90.00
#
_symmetry.space_group_name_H-M   'P 1'
#
loop_
_entity.id
_entity.type
_entity.pdbx_description
1 polymer ?
#
loop_
_entity_poly.entity_id
_entity_poly.type
_entity_poly.pdbx_seq_one_letter_code
_entity_poly.pdbx_strand_id
1 'polypeptide(L)'
;MAFIIRSFICNKIIQCANGFPIGGKGTRPAELLSFIKICPRRSPTIEYIFEFGDKKKNKCIQKNPLHMSSAPKIIEKFLPDDYVKSVFLDNNLKPPKIKFKVNNEKVVEEVINIVCERPNSFWKSSALLSSIPRQNIIVEYSSPNIAKPFHMGHLRSTIIGNFIGNLCSAVGHDVTRINYLGDWGKQFGLLKYAFDKRSMSEKDLESNPIKTLYELYVDVCREAEVSQDVHLKANEIFTLMEKGDENHLKDWKLFRDLSIKSFEKTFRRLNVNFDEYHGESMYKLEHSSLIIKNMEEKCLLKDLPDGRKVFIFNEKSSVVTIMKSDGSTLYITRDIAAAIDRFKKYKFDKMYYIVDNSQHDHFLSLKRILKALGYNWSDYIEYVNFGRILGMSTRKGQVVFLDDVLNEAKELTLETGDTGARLQYSHCRLVRLEENCGMSYNHNANLKSLLEPEAIDLI
;
A
#
# COMPACT_ATOMS: atom_id res chain seq x y z
N MET A 1 21.46 -5.90 -11.98
CA MET A 1 22.33 -7.06 -12.28
C MET A 1 21.64 -8.43 -12.22
N ALA A 2 20.89 -8.78 -11.16
CA ALA A 2 20.26 -10.11 -11.05
C ALA A 2 19.37 -10.49 -12.25
N PHE A 3 18.61 -9.55 -12.81
CA PHE A 3 17.83 -9.77 -14.03
C PHE A 3 18.70 -10.10 -15.26
N ILE A 4 19.80 -9.36 -15.43
CA ILE A 4 20.73 -9.54 -16.55
C ILE A 4 21.35 -10.94 -16.47
N ILE A 5 21.82 -11.35 -15.28
CA ILE A 5 22.37 -12.69 -15.06
C ILE A 5 21.32 -13.77 -15.34
N ARG A 6 20.09 -13.61 -14.85
CA ARG A 6 18.99 -14.55 -15.15
C ARG A 6 18.70 -14.61 -16.66
N SER A 7 18.75 -13.48 -17.36
CA SER A 7 18.56 -13.41 -18.82
C SER A 7 19.69 -14.12 -19.58
N PHE A 8 20.95 -13.94 -19.17
CA PHE A 8 22.08 -14.68 -19.73
C PHE A 8 21.94 -16.19 -19.51
N ILE A 9 21.56 -16.60 -18.29
CA ILE A 9 21.29 -18.01 -17.98
C ILE A 9 20.14 -18.55 -18.86
N CYS A 10 19.04 -17.80 -19.06
CA CYS A 10 17.96 -18.21 -19.97
C CYS A 10 18.47 -18.46 -21.39
N ASN A 11 19.27 -17.54 -21.94
CA ASN A 11 19.83 -17.65 -23.28
C ASN A 11 20.75 -18.87 -23.41
N LYS A 12 21.63 -19.09 -22.42
CA LYS A 12 22.51 -20.26 -22.37
C LYS A 12 21.72 -21.56 -22.31
N ILE A 13 20.69 -21.63 -21.46
CA ILE A 13 19.83 -22.82 -21.38
C ILE A 13 19.21 -23.14 -22.75
N ILE A 14 18.71 -22.12 -23.46
CA ILE A 14 18.10 -22.30 -24.80
C ILE A 14 19.13 -22.74 -25.85
N GLN A 15 20.32 -22.13 -25.84
CA GLN A 15 21.43 -22.54 -26.70
C GLN A 15 21.82 -24.00 -26.45
N CYS A 16 22.03 -24.39 -25.19
CA CYS A 16 22.39 -25.77 -24.83
C CYS A 16 21.27 -26.76 -25.16
N ALA A 17 20.02 -26.33 -25.06
CA ALA A 17 18.87 -27.15 -25.39
C ALA A 17 18.73 -27.41 -26.92
N ASN A 18 19.45 -26.70 -27.79
CA ASN A 18 19.34 -26.76 -29.26
C ASN A 18 17.88 -26.70 -29.74
N GLY A 19 17.14 -25.64 -29.38
CA GLY A 19 15.82 -25.35 -29.94
C GLY A 19 14.87 -26.54 -30.06
N PHE A 20 14.60 -27.27 -28.96
CA PHE A 20 13.63 -28.38 -28.98
C PHE A 20 12.29 -27.94 -29.60
N PRO A 21 11.85 -28.54 -30.72
CA PRO A 21 10.47 -28.49 -31.16
C PRO A 21 9.83 -29.80 -30.73
N ILE A 22 9.11 -29.82 -29.61
CA ILE A 22 8.18 -30.92 -29.32
C ILE A 22 6.85 -30.30 -28.94
N GLY A 23 6.06 -29.98 -29.98
CA GLY A 23 4.68 -29.51 -29.84
C GLY A 23 4.47 -27.98 -29.91
N GLY A 24 4.94 -27.32 -30.97
CA GLY A 24 4.46 -25.99 -31.40
C GLY A 24 5.00 -24.77 -30.63
N LYS A 25 5.79 -23.93 -31.34
CA LYS A 25 6.49 -22.69 -30.92
C LYS A 25 7.72 -22.93 -30.03
N GLY A 26 8.89 -22.51 -30.51
CA GLY A 26 10.15 -22.60 -29.76
C GLY A 26 10.11 -21.75 -28.49
N THR A 27 10.63 -22.30 -27.40
CA THR A 27 10.71 -21.64 -26.08
C THR A 27 11.50 -20.33 -26.16
N ARG A 28 10.90 -19.23 -25.70
CA ARG A 28 11.57 -17.93 -25.64
C ARG A 28 12.34 -17.76 -24.33
N PRO A 29 13.47 -17.02 -24.29
CA PRO A 29 14.22 -16.78 -23.05
C PRO A 29 13.37 -16.18 -21.91
N ALA A 30 12.40 -15.32 -22.26
CA ALA A 30 11.48 -14.71 -21.31
C ALA A 30 10.60 -15.73 -20.56
N GLU A 31 10.27 -16.86 -21.19
CA GLU A 31 9.43 -17.92 -20.61
C GLU A 31 10.17 -18.72 -19.53
N LEU A 32 11.52 -18.71 -19.56
CA LEU A 32 12.36 -19.40 -18.57
C LEU A 32 12.69 -18.54 -17.36
N LEU A 33 12.52 -17.21 -17.46
CA LEU A 33 13.05 -16.27 -16.48
C LEU A 33 12.49 -16.53 -15.07
N SER A 34 11.19 -16.79 -14.94
CA SER A 34 10.50 -17.07 -13.66
C SER A 34 10.99 -18.34 -12.96
N PHE A 35 11.60 -19.27 -13.70
CA PHE A 35 12.14 -20.53 -13.19
C PHE A 35 13.59 -20.45 -12.73
N ILE A 36 14.29 -19.35 -13.04
CA ILE A 36 15.64 -19.08 -12.54
C ILE A 36 15.53 -18.26 -11.27
N LYS A 37 15.99 -18.82 -10.15
CA LYS A 37 15.96 -18.18 -8.83
C LYS A 37 17.37 -18.09 -8.26
N ILE A 38 17.60 -17.12 -7.38
CA ILE A 38 18.83 -17.11 -6.58
C ILE A 38 18.80 -18.33 -5.65
N CYS A 39 19.93 -19.03 -5.55
CA CYS A 39 20.07 -20.19 -4.68
C CYS A 39 19.80 -19.75 -3.22
N PRO A 40 18.86 -20.41 -2.50
CA PRO A 40 18.49 -19.99 -1.15
C PRO A 40 19.53 -20.35 -0.08
N ARG A 41 20.50 -21.23 -0.39
CA ARG A 41 21.60 -21.56 0.53
C ARG A 41 22.63 -20.44 0.50
N ARG A 42 23.11 -20.04 1.68
CA ARG A 42 24.25 -19.14 1.86
C ARG A 42 25.51 -19.83 1.31
N SER A 43 25.78 -19.64 0.03
CA SER A 43 27.07 -19.95 -0.59
C SER A 43 27.90 -18.67 -0.55
N PRO A 44 29.23 -18.75 -0.34
CA PRO A 44 30.13 -17.61 -0.50
C PRO A 44 30.13 -17.08 -1.96
N THR A 45 29.56 -17.86 -2.88
CA THR A 45 29.41 -17.49 -4.28
C THR A 45 27.97 -17.29 -4.70
N ILE A 46 27.72 -16.32 -5.57
CA ILE A 46 26.40 -16.06 -6.13
C ILE A 46 26.04 -17.24 -7.04
N GLU A 47 25.02 -17.98 -6.64
CA GLU A 47 24.52 -19.14 -7.37
C GLU A 47 23.06 -18.91 -7.78
N TYR A 48 22.72 -19.35 -8.99
CA TYR A 48 21.33 -19.42 -9.44
C TYR A 48 20.91 -20.86 -9.64
N ILE A 49 19.64 -21.15 -9.36
CA ILE A 49 19.01 -22.45 -9.60
C ILE A 49 17.97 -22.33 -10.70
N PHE A 50 17.88 -23.33 -11.56
CA PHE A 50 16.78 -23.51 -12.49
C PHE A 50 15.85 -24.63 -11.98
N GLU A 51 14.59 -24.28 -11.81
CA GLU A 51 13.53 -25.20 -11.35
C GLU A 51 12.76 -25.77 -12.54
N PHE A 52 12.91 -27.07 -12.81
CA PHE A 52 12.16 -27.76 -13.87
C PHE A 52 10.65 -27.83 -13.59
N GLY A 53 9.87 -27.93 -14.67
CA GLY A 53 8.43 -28.19 -14.59
C GLY A 53 8.12 -29.58 -14.05
N ASP A 54 7.06 -29.67 -13.25
CA ASP A 54 6.59 -30.92 -12.67
C ASP A 54 5.39 -31.45 -13.47
N LYS A 55 5.57 -32.56 -14.20
CA LYS A 55 4.54 -33.19 -15.07
C LYS A 55 3.19 -33.45 -14.36
N LYS A 56 3.19 -33.57 -13.03
CA LYS A 56 2.02 -33.94 -12.20
C LYS A 56 1.23 -32.76 -11.63
N LYS A 57 1.78 -31.53 -11.57
CA LYS A 57 1.09 -30.35 -11.02
C LYS A 57 0.49 -29.49 -12.11
N ASN A 58 -0.55 -30.02 -12.76
CA ASN A 58 -1.07 -29.51 -14.02
C ASN A 58 -2.38 -28.72 -13.85
N LYS A 59 -2.46 -27.71 -12.95
CA LYS A 59 -3.70 -26.91 -12.84
C LYS A 59 -3.62 -25.37 -12.86
N CYS A 60 -2.55 -24.66 -12.48
CA CYS A 60 -2.62 -23.18 -12.48
C CYS A 60 -1.30 -22.38 -12.58
N ILE A 61 -0.14 -22.99 -12.82
CA ILE A 61 1.15 -22.27 -12.85
C ILE A 61 1.75 -22.42 -14.26
N GLN A 62 2.29 -21.33 -14.81
CA GLN A 62 2.96 -21.29 -16.12
C GLN A 62 3.69 -22.60 -16.41
N LYS A 63 3.35 -23.28 -17.52
CA LYS A 63 3.99 -24.54 -17.89
C LYS A 63 5.47 -24.27 -18.15
N ASN A 64 6.36 -24.74 -17.27
CA ASN A 64 7.78 -24.73 -17.58
C ASN A 64 8.01 -25.64 -18.81
N PRO A 65 8.56 -25.11 -19.90
CA PRO A 65 8.75 -25.88 -21.13
C PRO A 65 9.86 -26.93 -21.02
N LEU A 66 10.71 -26.87 -19.99
CA LEU A 66 11.84 -27.78 -19.80
C LEU A 66 11.61 -28.78 -18.67
N HIS A 67 11.94 -30.04 -18.97
CA HIS A 67 11.80 -31.17 -18.07
C HIS A 67 13.17 -31.66 -17.57
N MET A 68 13.20 -32.38 -16.46
CA MET A 68 14.44 -32.91 -15.86
C MET A 68 15.30 -33.73 -16.82
N SER A 69 14.68 -34.41 -17.80
CA SER A 69 15.39 -35.18 -18.83
C SER A 69 16.31 -34.33 -19.70
N SER A 70 16.09 -33.01 -19.76
CA SER A 70 16.95 -32.08 -20.50
C SER A 70 18.21 -31.68 -19.71
N ALA A 71 18.29 -32.00 -18.42
CA ALA A 71 19.40 -31.56 -17.57
C ALA A 71 20.78 -32.04 -18.03
N PRO A 72 20.99 -33.32 -18.38
CA PRO A 72 22.30 -33.79 -18.85
C PRO A 72 22.77 -33.05 -20.10
N LYS A 73 21.87 -32.86 -21.08
CA LYS A 73 22.15 -32.12 -22.32
C LYS A 73 22.51 -30.66 -22.06
N ILE A 74 21.81 -30.01 -21.13
CA ILE A 74 22.12 -28.62 -20.76
C ILE A 74 23.51 -28.54 -20.16
N ILE A 75 23.87 -29.46 -19.26
CA ILE A 75 25.17 -29.47 -18.58
C ILE A 75 26.31 -29.79 -19.56
N GLU A 76 26.14 -30.79 -20.42
CA GLU A 76 27.14 -31.22 -21.39
C GLU A 76 27.45 -30.14 -22.43
N LYS A 77 26.42 -29.43 -22.92
CA LYS A 77 26.57 -28.41 -23.97
C LYS A 77 26.87 -27.01 -23.44
N PHE A 78 26.96 -26.84 -22.12
CA PHE A 78 27.17 -25.53 -21.53
C PHE A 78 28.58 -25.03 -21.78
N LEU A 79 28.67 -23.86 -22.39
CA LEU A 79 29.92 -23.13 -22.56
C LEU A 79 29.98 -21.98 -21.55
N PRO A 80 30.97 -21.96 -20.64
CA PRO A 80 31.21 -20.84 -19.73
C PRO A 80 31.36 -19.50 -20.46
N ASP A 81 31.08 -18.41 -19.75
CA ASP A 81 31.39 -17.05 -20.19
C ASP A 81 31.82 -16.17 -19.00
N ASP A 82 32.01 -14.87 -19.27
CA ASP A 82 32.46 -13.90 -18.28
C ASP A 82 31.54 -13.78 -17.06
N TYR A 83 30.26 -14.12 -17.20
CA TYR A 83 29.25 -14.02 -16.15
C TYR A 83 28.91 -15.37 -15.50
N VAL A 84 28.89 -16.48 -16.24
CA VAL A 84 28.51 -17.80 -15.74
C VAL A 84 29.63 -18.80 -15.97
N LYS A 85 30.35 -19.13 -14.88
CA LYS A 85 31.57 -19.95 -14.90
C LYS A 85 31.29 -21.44 -15.08
N SER A 86 30.22 -21.95 -14.48
CA SER A 86 29.92 -23.39 -14.55
C SER A 86 28.47 -23.71 -14.26
N VAL A 87 28.05 -24.89 -14.69
CA VAL A 87 26.72 -25.46 -14.47
C VAL A 87 26.86 -26.89 -13.94
N PHE A 88 26.00 -27.29 -13.00
CA PHE A 88 25.98 -28.67 -12.49
C PHE A 88 24.59 -29.04 -11.96
N LEU A 89 24.30 -30.34 -11.87
CA LEU A 89 23.08 -30.83 -11.26
C LEU A 89 23.28 -30.95 -9.74
N ASP A 90 22.45 -30.27 -8.95
CA ASP A 90 22.45 -30.42 -7.50
C ASP A 90 21.42 -31.47 -7.08
N ASN A 91 21.90 -32.69 -6.84
CA ASN A 91 21.11 -33.81 -6.37
C ASN A 91 20.70 -33.70 -4.88
N ASN A 92 21.28 -32.74 -4.12
CA ASN A 92 20.91 -32.51 -2.73
C ASN A 92 19.61 -31.71 -2.59
N LEU A 93 19.16 -31.08 -3.67
CA LEU A 93 17.86 -30.41 -3.72
C LEU A 93 16.79 -31.42 -4.12
N LYS A 94 15.61 -31.33 -3.48
CA LYS A 94 14.45 -32.18 -3.79
C LYS A 94 13.30 -31.31 -4.32
N PRO A 95 12.89 -31.45 -5.59
CA PRO A 95 13.52 -32.25 -6.65
C PRO A 95 14.90 -31.69 -7.05
N PRO A 96 15.76 -32.49 -7.74
CA PRO A 96 17.05 -32.02 -8.24
C PRO A 96 16.91 -30.76 -9.09
N LYS A 97 17.90 -29.87 -9.05
CA LYS A 97 17.87 -28.61 -9.82
C LYS A 97 19.20 -28.38 -10.50
N ILE A 98 19.19 -27.71 -11.65
CA ILE A 98 20.44 -27.21 -12.23
C ILE A 98 20.89 -25.99 -11.42
N LYS A 99 22.16 -25.97 -11.04
CA LYS A 99 22.84 -24.82 -10.46
C LYS A 99 23.79 -24.18 -11.46
N PHE A 100 23.79 -22.85 -11.47
CA PHE A 100 24.70 -22.01 -12.24
C PHE A 100 25.56 -21.20 -11.26
N LYS A 101 26.88 -21.37 -11.36
CA LYS A 101 27.85 -20.55 -10.60
C LYS A 101 28.24 -19.33 -11.41
N VAL A 102 28.07 -18.17 -10.81
CA VAL A 102 28.32 -16.88 -11.44
C VAL A 102 29.74 -16.41 -11.14
N ASN A 103 30.32 -15.61 -12.04
CA ASN A 103 31.56 -14.91 -11.78
C ASN A 103 31.35 -13.76 -10.79
N ASN A 104 31.56 -14.04 -9.50
CA ASN A 104 31.41 -13.06 -8.43
C ASN A 104 32.20 -11.78 -8.67
N GLU A 105 33.48 -11.88 -9.03
CA GLU A 105 34.36 -10.74 -9.22
C GLU A 105 33.80 -9.78 -10.26
N LYS A 106 33.37 -10.32 -11.41
CA LYS A 106 32.79 -9.52 -12.50
C LYS A 106 31.47 -8.85 -12.10
N VAL A 107 30.60 -9.59 -11.40
CA VAL A 107 29.32 -9.04 -10.93
C VAL A 107 29.52 -7.96 -9.89
N VAL A 108 30.45 -8.15 -8.95
CA VAL A 108 30.77 -7.16 -7.91
C VAL A 108 31.36 -5.91 -8.55
N GLU A 109 32.33 -6.06 -9.46
CA GLU A 109 32.93 -4.95 -10.21
C GLU A 109 31.86 -4.11 -10.92
N GLU A 110 30.97 -4.75 -11.69
CA GLU A 110 29.91 -4.02 -12.40
C GLU A 110 28.90 -3.36 -11.47
N VAL A 111 28.52 -4.02 -10.38
CA VAL A 111 27.59 -3.44 -9.40
C VAL A 111 28.23 -2.21 -8.75
N ILE A 112 29.51 -2.28 -8.38
CA ILE A 112 30.24 -1.14 -7.81
C ILE A 112 30.28 0.00 -8.83
N ASN A 113 30.64 -0.27 -10.09
CA ASN A 113 30.69 0.76 -11.13
C ASN A 113 29.34 1.45 -11.33
N ILE A 114 28.25 0.67 -11.43
CA ILE A 114 26.89 1.23 -11.59
C ILE A 114 26.48 2.07 -10.37
N VAL A 115 26.80 1.62 -9.14
CA VAL A 115 26.48 2.35 -7.92
C VAL A 115 27.32 3.64 -7.82
N CYS A 116 28.60 3.60 -8.16
CA CYS A 116 29.48 4.76 -8.15
C CYS A 116 29.07 5.81 -9.21
N GLU A 117 28.67 5.38 -10.41
CA GLU A 117 28.19 6.28 -11.45
C GLU A 117 26.84 6.92 -11.10
N ARG A 118 25.95 6.19 -10.40
CA ARG A 118 24.55 6.58 -10.17
C ARG A 118 24.07 6.28 -8.74
N PRO A 119 24.66 6.88 -7.70
CA PRO A 119 24.40 6.49 -6.30
C PRO A 119 22.92 6.59 -5.90
N ASN A 120 22.21 7.60 -6.41
CA ASN A 120 20.80 7.86 -6.06
C ASN A 120 19.78 7.26 -7.04
N SER A 121 20.23 6.49 -8.03
CA SER A 121 19.35 5.93 -9.06
C SER A 121 19.82 4.61 -9.68
N PHE A 122 20.81 3.95 -9.09
CA PHE A 122 21.41 2.71 -9.60
C PHE A 122 20.35 1.61 -9.86
N TRP A 123 19.27 1.60 -9.07
CA TRP A 123 18.17 0.65 -9.25
C TRP A 123 17.26 1.00 -10.44
N LYS A 124 17.07 2.28 -10.76
CA LYS A 124 16.15 2.76 -11.80
C LYS A 124 16.58 2.34 -13.21
N SER A 125 17.89 2.20 -13.44
CA SER A 125 18.45 1.81 -14.75
C SER A 125 18.47 0.29 -14.99
N SER A 126 17.74 -0.48 -14.18
CA SER A 126 17.65 -1.93 -14.35
C SER A 126 16.90 -2.29 -15.63
N ALA A 127 17.50 -3.13 -16.49
CA ALA A 127 16.85 -3.67 -17.69
C ALA A 127 15.51 -4.37 -17.40
N LEU A 128 15.31 -4.87 -16.17
CA LEU A 128 14.00 -5.38 -15.74
C LEU A 128 12.97 -4.26 -15.69
N LEU A 129 13.30 -3.16 -15.02
CA LEU A 129 12.37 -2.07 -14.77
C LEU A 129 12.09 -1.28 -16.06
N SER A 130 13.10 -1.13 -16.93
CA SER A 130 12.91 -0.47 -18.24
C SER A 130 11.99 -1.24 -19.20
N SER A 131 11.76 -2.53 -18.95
CA SER A 131 10.82 -3.35 -19.74
C SER A 131 9.38 -3.31 -19.21
N ILE A 132 9.16 -2.78 -18.01
CA ILE A 132 7.83 -2.67 -17.41
C ILE A 132 7.16 -1.43 -18.01
N PRO A 133 5.98 -1.57 -18.64
CA PRO A 133 5.26 -0.41 -19.15
C PRO A 133 4.87 0.51 -18.00
N ARG A 134 5.02 1.81 -18.23
CA ARG A 134 4.56 2.84 -17.29
C ARG A 134 3.04 2.73 -17.11
N GLN A 135 2.57 2.93 -15.89
CA GLN A 135 1.16 2.79 -15.50
C GLN A 135 0.78 3.93 -14.58
N ASN A 136 -0.49 4.32 -14.60
CA ASN A 136 -1.12 5.24 -13.68
C ASN A 136 -1.61 4.46 -12.44
N ILE A 137 -1.00 4.73 -11.28
CA ILE A 137 -1.25 4.02 -10.03
C ILE A 137 -1.79 5.00 -8.99
N ILE A 138 -2.91 4.67 -8.38
CA ILE A 138 -3.41 5.36 -7.19
C ILE A 138 -3.09 4.53 -5.95
N VAL A 139 -2.61 5.18 -4.89
CA VAL A 139 -2.48 4.58 -3.57
C VAL A 139 -3.26 5.42 -2.57
N GLU A 140 -4.36 4.88 -2.04
CA GLU A 140 -5.14 5.48 -0.97
C GLU A 140 -4.74 4.87 0.37
N TYR A 141 -4.32 5.70 1.32
CA TYR A 141 -3.87 5.22 2.62
C TYR A 141 -3.99 6.29 3.72
N SER A 142 -3.69 5.90 4.96
CA SER A 142 -3.85 6.68 6.19
C SER A 142 -5.32 6.97 6.52
N SER A 143 -5.97 7.83 5.73
CA SER A 143 -7.41 8.09 5.74
C SER A 143 -8.01 8.26 7.15
N PRO A 144 -7.44 9.13 8.00
CA PRO A 144 -7.93 9.34 9.35
C PRO A 144 -9.27 10.07 9.34
N ASN A 145 -10.02 9.91 10.43
CA ASN A 145 -11.15 10.80 10.71
C ASN A 145 -10.63 12.13 11.23
N ILE A 146 -11.09 13.25 10.66
CA ILE A 146 -10.78 14.57 11.22
C ILE A 146 -11.49 14.74 12.57
N ALA A 147 -11.01 15.67 13.40
CA ALA A 147 -11.47 15.85 14.79
C ALA A 147 -11.26 14.63 15.73
N LYS A 148 -10.50 13.62 15.29
CA LYS A 148 -9.95 12.58 16.16
C LYS A 148 -8.43 12.63 16.12
N PRO A 149 -7.73 12.44 17.25
CA PRO A 149 -6.29 12.42 17.27
C PRO A 149 -5.73 11.28 16.44
N PHE A 150 -4.57 11.54 15.82
CA PHE A 150 -3.87 10.52 15.06
C PHE A 150 -3.24 9.49 16.01
N HIS A 151 -3.92 8.37 16.21
CA HIS A 151 -3.44 7.28 17.05
C HIS A 151 -2.65 6.23 16.26
N MET A 152 -1.90 5.40 16.98
CA MET A 152 -1.04 4.37 16.39
C MET A 152 -1.78 3.37 15.45
N GLY A 153 -3.10 3.20 15.60
CA GLY A 153 -3.92 2.44 14.63
C GLY A 153 -3.83 2.95 13.18
N HIS A 154 -3.65 4.25 12.97
CA HIS A 154 -3.50 4.85 11.64
C HIS A 154 -2.07 4.72 11.08
N LEU A 155 -1.07 4.45 11.93
CA LEU A 155 0.32 4.33 11.51
C LEU A 155 0.51 3.21 10.48
N ARG A 156 -0.14 2.05 10.67
CA ARG A 156 0.03 0.89 9.77
C ARG A 156 -0.37 1.21 8.34
N SER A 157 -1.57 1.77 8.14
CA SER A 157 -2.00 2.19 6.80
C SER A 157 -1.02 3.22 6.24
N THR A 158 -0.59 4.17 7.08
CA THR A 158 0.33 5.26 6.71
C THR A 158 1.66 4.76 6.15
N ILE A 159 2.37 3.90 6.89
CA ILE A 159 3.69 3.41 6.48
C ILE A 159 3.61 2.41 5.33
N ILE A 160 2.60 1.53 5.31
CA ILE A 160 2.44 0.52 4.26
C ILE A 160 2.09 1.21 2.93
N GLY A 161 1.18 2.18 2.96
CA GLY A 161 0.80 2.94 1.78
C GLY A 161 1.94 3.79 1.25
N ASN A 162 2.67 4.49 2.13
CA ASN A 162 3.85 5.25 1.71
C ASN A 162 4.92 4.33 1.08
N PHE A 163 5.18 3.17 1.67
CA PHE A 163 6.11 2.18 1.11
C PHE A 163 5.67 1.71 -0.28
N ILE A 164 4.40 1.36 -0.47
CA ILE A 164 3.87 0.92 -1.77
C ILE A 164 3.95 2.05 -2.80
N GLY A 165 3.55 3.26 -2.43
CA GLY A 165 3.68 4.43 -3.30
C GLY A 165 5.12 4.66 -3.74
N ASN A 166 6.06 4.62 -2.80
CA ASN A 166 7.48 4.79 -3.09
C ASN A 166 8.05 3.65 -3.95
N LEU A 167 7.64 2.41 -3.71
CA LEU A 167 8.02 1.26 -4.52
C LEU A 167 7.52 1.41 -5.96
N CYS A 168 6.24 1.76 -6.14
CA CYS A 168 5.66 1.99 -7.46
C CYS A 168 6.35 3.15 -8.20
N SER A 169 6.64 4.26 -7.52
CA SER A 169 7.40 5.38 -8.09
C SER A 169 8.84 4.97 -8.45
N ALA A 170 9.49 4.15 -7.61
CA ALA A 170 10.85 3.66 -7.85
C ALA A 170 10.94 2.72 -9.05
N VAL A 171 9.87 1.98 -9.34
CA VAL A 171 9.72 1.13 -10.54
C VAL A 171 9.51 1.97 -11.81
N GLY A 172 9.04 3.22 -11.68
CA GLY A 172 8.85 4.15 -12.80
C GLY A 172 7.40 4.42 -13.17
N HIS A 173 6.43 4.05 -12.33
CA HIS A 173 5.01 4.35 -12.54
C HIS A 173 4.65 5.79 -12.14
N ASP A 174 3.56 6.30 -12.72
CA ASP A 174 2.93 7.55 -12.29
C ASP A 174 2.07 7.25 -11.07
N VAL A 175 2.49 7.74 -9.90
CA VAL A 175 1.83 7.43 -8.63
C VAL A 175 1.13 8.67 -8.10
N THR A 176 -0.16 8.54 -7.79
CA THR A 176 -0.93 9.52 -7.04
C THR A 176 -1.27 8.97 -5.65
N ARG A 177 -0.74 9.62 -4.61
CA ARG A 177 -0.96 9.32 -3.20
C ARG A 177 -2.14 10.13 -2.69
N ILE A 178 -3.23 9.45 -2.35
CA ILE A 178 -4.47 10.08 -1.89
C ILE A 178 -4.66 9.79 -0.40
N ASN A 179 -4.93 10.82 0.38
CA ASN A 179 -5.46 10.68 1.73
C ASN A 179 -6.97 10.93 1.71
N TYR A 180 -7.79 9.90 1.99
CA TYR A 180 -9.25 10.00 1.95
C TYR A 180 -9.82 10.21 3.34
N LEU A 181 -10.04 11.46 3.72
CA LEU A 181 -10.38 11.84 5.09
C LEU A 181 -11.82 11.45 5.45
N GLY A 182 -12.00 10.91 6.65
CA GLY A 182 -13.29 10.75 7.29
C GLY A 182 -13.77 12.10 7.83
N ASP A 183 -14.28 12.94 6.93
CA ASP A 183 -14.60 14.35 7.17
C ASP A 183 -16.07 14.71 6.98
N TRP A 184 -16.94 13.71 6.89
CA TRP A 184 -18.38 13.93 6.81
C TRP A 184 -19.16 12.99 7.70
N GLY A 185 -20.30 13.45 8.22
CA GLY A 185 -21.17 12.67 9.10
C GLY A 185 -21.71 13.42 10.31
N LYS A 186 -22.60 12.76 11.05
CA LYS A 186 -23.31 13.33 12.20
C LYS A 186 -22.38 13.85 13.30
N GLN A 187 -21.15 13.33 13.39
CA GLN A 187 -20.15 13.83 14.33
C GLN A 187 -19.85 15.33 14.15
N PHE A 188 -19.96 15.87 12.93
CA PHE A 188 -19.72 17.29 12.67
C PHE A 188 -20.87 18.18 13.13
N GLY A 189 -22.11 17.67 13.10
CA GLY A 189 -23.25 18.37 13.70
C GLY A 189 -23.09 18.52 15.21
N LEU A 190 -22.62 17.46 15.88
CA LEU A 190 -22.30 17.51 17.32
C LEU A 190 -21.16 18.48 17.61
N LEU A 191 -20.07 18.42 16.83
CA LEU A 191 -18.91 19.28 17.02
C LEU A 191 -19.26 20.76 16.82
N LYS A 192 -20.04 21.07 15.78
CA LYS A 192 -20.53 22.43 15.50
C LYS A 192 -21.47 22.93 16.60
N TYR A 193 -22.43 22.11 17.04
CA TYR A 193 -23.29 22.45 18.18
C TYR A 193 -22.46 22.82 19.43
N ALA A 194 -21.44 22.02 19.74
CA ALA A 194 -20.58 22.24 20.89
C ALA A 194 -19.73 23.51 20.75
N PHE A 195 -19.21 23.77 19.55
CA PHE A 195 -18.42 24.95 19.22
C PHE A 195 -19.24 26.23 19.42
N ASP A 196 -20.50 26.24 18.95
CA ASP A 196 -21.43 27.36 19.11
C ASP A 196 -21.85 27.54 20.56
N LYS A 197 -22.21 26.45 21.24
CA LYS A 197 -22.66 26.49 22.64
C LYS A 197 -21.58 27.06 23.57
N ARG A 198 -20.31 26.81 23.27
CA ARG A 198 -19.16 27.33 24.03
C ARG A 198 -18.70 28.71 23.56
N SER A 199 -19.35 29.30 22.55
CA SER A 199 -18.95 30.57 21.93
C SER A 199 -17.49 30.59 21.50
N MET A 200 -16.99 29.46 21.01
CA MET A 200 -15.61 29.31 20.58
C MET A 200 -15.35 30.02 19.26
N SER A 201 -14.09 30.38 19.04
CA SER A 201 -13.59 31.05 17.85
C SER A 201 -12.40 30.28 17.27
N GLU A 202 -11.96 30.66 16.07
CA GLU A 202 -10.74 30.10 15.45
C GLU A 202 -9.51 30.21 16.37
N LYS A 203 -9.41 31.30 17.15
CA LYS A 203 -8.29 31.53 18.09
C LYS A 203 -8.19 30.47 19.16
N ASP A 204 -9.33 29.91 19.59
CA ASP A 204 -9.37 28.86 20.61
C ASP A 204 -8.83 27.52 20.07
N LEU A 205 -8.70 27.38 18.75
CA LEU A 205 -8.18 26.20 18.08
C LEU A 205 -6.72 26.32 17.66
N GLU A 206 -6.12 27.52 17.62
CA GLU A 206 -4.80 27.76 17.02
C GLU A 206 -3.66 26.94 17.64
N SER A 207 -3.68 26.75 18.97
CA SER A 207 -2.58 26.13 19.72
C SER A 207 -2.50 24.61 19.51
N ASN A 208 -3.63 23.91 19.60
CA ASN A 208 -3.70 22.47 19.40
C ASN A 208 -5.06 22.04 18.83
N PRO A 209 -5.30 22.28 17.52
CA PRO A 209 -6.64 22.14 16.94
C PRO A 209 -7.22 20.74 17.11
N ILE A 210 -6.43 19.71 16.83
CA ILE A 210 -6.89 18.31 16.90
C ILE A 210 -7.29 17.91 18.32
N LYS A 211 -6.47 18.27 19.32
CA LYS A 211 -6.75 17.93 20.72
C LYS A 211 -7.98 18.69 21.21
N THR A 212 -8.06 19.99 20.95
CA THR A 212 -9.21 20.81 21.37
C THR A 212 -10.50 20.33 20.72
N LEU A 213 -10.50 20.05 19.40
CA LEU A 213 -11.66 19.51 18.69
C LEU A 213 -12.06 18.12 19.22
N TYR A 214 -11.09 17.28 19.58
CA TYR A 214 -11.36 15.97 20.15
C TYR A 214 -11.98 16.06 21.54
N GLU A 215 -11.44 16.90 22.42
CA GLU A 215 -11.99 17.13 23.76
C GLU A 215 -13.42 17.67 23.67
N LEU A 216 -13.64 18.64 22.78
CA LEU A 216 -14.95 19.20 22.49
C LEU A 216 -15.93 18.12 22.00
N TYR A 217 -15.49 17.26 21.07
CA TYR A 217 -16.28 16.14 20.57
C TYR A 217 -16.64 15.13 21.67
N VAL A 218 -15.68 14.76 22.53
CA VAL A 218 -15.90 13.81 23.62
C VAL A 218 -16.92 14.37 24.62
N ASP A 219 -16.79 15.65 24.98
CA ASP A 219 -17.69 16.30 25.93
C ASP A 219 -19.13 16.37 25.40
N VAL A 220 -19.31 16.77 24.14
CA VAL A 220 -20.66 16.84 23.56
C VAL A 220 -21.27 15.45 23.34
N CYS A 221 -20.45 14.42 23.09
CA CYS A 221 -20.96 13.04 23.04
C CYS A 221 -21.52 12.61 24.40
N ARG A 222 -20.82 12.89 25.50
CA ARG A 222 -21.33 12.59 26.85
C ARG A 222 -22.61 13.37 27.16
N GLU A 223 -22.70 14.61 26.72
CA GLU A 223 -23.92 15.41 26.87
C GLU A 223 -25.09 14.82 26.06
N ALA A 224 -24.81 14.38 24.83
CA ALA A 224 -25.82 13.80 23.95
C ALA A 224 -26.35 12.44 24.46
N GLU A 225 -25.51 11.65 25.13
CA GLU A 225 -25.94 10.38 25.78
C GLU A 225 -27.06 10.58 26.80
N VAL A 226 -27.12 11.75 27.45
CA VAL A 226 -28.12 12.07 28.48
C VAL A 226 -29.15 13.10 28.04
N SER A 227 -29.01 13.70 26.85
CA SER A 227 -29.88 14.75 26.35
C SER A 227 -30.32 14.51 24.90
N GLN A 228 -31.59 14.14 24.74
CA GLN A 228 -32.20 13.97 23.42
C GLN A 228 -32.26 15.30 22.63
N ASP A 229 -32.38 16.44 23.31
CA ASP A 229 -32.40 17.77 22.68
C ASP A 229 -31.06 18.08 21.97
N VAL A 230 -29.93 17.70 22.57
CA VAL A 230 -28.61 17.84 21.95
C VAL A 230 -28.52 17.01 20.68
N HIS A 231 -29.01 15.76 20.72
CA HIS A 231 -29.05 14.91 19.53
C HIS A 231 -29.93 15.50 18.42
N LEU A 232 -31.08 16.07 18.75
CA LEU A 232 -31.96 16.70 17.77
C LEU A 232 -31.29 17.91 17.11
N LYS A 233 -30.76 18.85 17.91
CA LYS A 233 -30.08 20.04 17.41
C LYS A 233 -28.85 19.71 16.56
N ALA A 234 -28.04 18.74 16.99
CA ALA A 234 -26.89 18.29 16.21
C ALA A 234 -27.29 17.67 14.86
N ASN A 235 -28.39 16.90 14.81
CA ASN A 235 -28.92 16.35 13.56
C ASN A 235 -29.50 17.46 12.66
N GLU A 236 -30.17 18.47 13.22
CA GLU A 236 -30.67 19.63 12.48
C GLU A 236 -29.51 20.41 11.84
N ILE A 237 -28.47 20.70 12.61
CA ILE A 237 -27.24 21.34 12.11
C ILE A 237 -26.64 20.52 10.96
N PHE A 238 -26.47 19.21 11.14
CA PHE A 238 -25.91 18.37 10.08
C PHE A 238 -26.80 18.35 8.82
N THR A 239 -28.12 18.37 8.99
CA THR A 239 -29.08 18.46 7.87
C THR A 239 -28.92 19.79 7.12
N LEU A 240 -28.69 20.90 7.82
CA LEU A 240 -28.40 22.20 7.20
C LEU A 240 -27.08 22.17 6.43
N MET A 241 -26.04 21.53 6.97
CA MET A 241 -24.77 21.32 6.28
C MET A 241 -24.94 20.50 4.99
N GLU A 242 -25.76 19.44 5.01
CA GLU A 242 -26.07 18.64 3.81
C GLU A 242 -26.82 19.44 2.74
N LYS A 243 -27.64 20.42 3.17
CA LYS A 243 -28.33 21.36 2.27
C LYS A 243 -27.45 22.49 1.76
N GLY A 244 -26.20 22.58 2.22
CA GLY A 244 -25.24 23.58 1.73
C GLY A 244 -25.24 24.89 2.50
N ASP A 245 -25.73 24.92 3.74
CA ASP A 245 -25.70 26.14 4.56
C ASP A 245 -24.27 26.66 4.79
N GLU A 246 -23.98 27.86 4.29
CA GLU A 246 -22.62 28.41 4.28
C GLU A 246 -22.06 28.69 5.68
N ASN A 247 -22.91 29.07 6.64
CA ASN A 247 -22.47 29.37 7.99
C ASN A 247 -21.95 28.12 8.69
N HIS A 248 -22.68 27.01 8.60
CA HIS A 248 -22.24 25.74 9.20
C HIS A 248 -21.08 25.09 8.42
N LEU A 249 -21.07 25.24 7.09
CA LEU A 249 -19.98 24.75 6.26
C LEU A 249 -18.66 25.51 6.48
N LYS A 250 -18.72 26.80 6.84
CA LYS A 250 -17.54 27.59 7.15
C LYS A 250 -16.75 27.00 8.32
N ASP A 251 -17.42 26.66 9.41
CA ASP A 251 -16.77 26.09 10.60
C ASP A 251 -16.30 24.65 10.34
N TRP A 252 -17.07 23.87 9.60
CA TRP A 252 -16.61 22.55 9.15
C TRP A 252 -15.32 22.65 8.33
N LYS A 253 -15.24 23.60 7.39
CA LYS A 253 -14.05 23.82 6.58
C LYS A 253 -12.87 24.24 7.46
N LEU A 254 -13.10 25.11 8.43
CA LEU A 254 -12.09 25.46 9.43
C LEU A 254 -11.57 24.22 10.17
N PHE A 255 -12.46 23.36 10.68
CA PHE A 255 -12.07 22.13 11.39
C PHE A 255 -11.26 21.19 10.49
N ARG A 256 -11.67 21.04 9.24
CA ARG A 256 -10.96 20.24 8.23
C ARG A 256 -9.57 20.79 7.97
N ASP A 257 -9.46 22.07 7.65
CA ASP A 257 -8.21 22.71 7.24
C ASP A 257 -7.19 22.70 8.38
N LEU A 258 -7.61 22.97 9.61
CA LEU A 258 -6.77 22.85 10.80
C LEU A 258 -6.33 21.40 11.06
N SER A 259 -7.23 20.44 10.84
CA SER A 259 -6.90 19.01 10.99
C SER A 259 -5.84 18.56 9.99
N ILE A 260 -5.97 18.96 8.72
CA ILE A 260 -5.00 18.66 7.66
C ILE A 260 -3.64 19.25 8.01
N LYS A 261 -3.58 20.54 8.39
CA LYS A 261 -2.33 21.19 8.82
C LYS A 261 -1.66 20.47 9.99
N SER A 262 -2.44 19.94 10.92
CA SER A 262 -1.91 19.15 12.05
C SER A 262 -1.35 17.81 11.57
N PHE A 263 -2.10 17.08 10.74
CA PHE A 263 -1.66 15.79 10.22
C PHE A 263 -0.40 15.91 9.34
N GLU A 264 -0.29 16.98 8.54
CA GLU A 264 0.91 17.24 7.72
C GLU A 264 2.19 17.32 8.56
N LYS A 265 2.13 17.85 9.79
CA LYS A 265 3.28 17.85 10.70
C LYS A 265 3.69 16.43 11.06
N THR A 266 2.73 15.59 11.47
CA THR A 266 2.97 14.18 11.80
C THR A 266 3.45 13.39 10.57
N PHE A 267 2.84 13.60 9.40
CA PHE A 267 3.24 12.92 8.16
C PHE A 267 4.65 13.28 7.72
N ARG A 268 5.04 14.56 7.84
CA ARG A 268 6.40 15.01 7.53
C ARG A 268 7.45 14.32 8.43
N ARG A 269 7.16 14.16 9.73
CA ARG A 269 8.03 13.40 10.66
C ARG A 269 8.25 11.94 10.22
N LEU A 270 7.29 11.37 9.50
CA LEU A 270 7.35 10.00 8.99
C LEU A 270 7.88 9.91 7.56
N ASN A 271 8.31 11.03 6.96
CA ASN A 271 8.66 11.14 5.55
C ASN A 271 7.53 10.64 4.62
N VAL A 272 6.31 11.05 4.94
CA VAL A 272 5.08 10.72 4.20
C VAL A 272 4.55 12.00 3.56
N ASN A 273 4.39 11.96 2.25
CA ASN A 273 3.83 13.07 1.48
C ASN A 273 2.61 12.57 0.69
N PHE A 274 1.52 13.33 0.72
CA PHE A 274 0.33 13.08 -0.10
C PHE A 274 0.28 14.05 -1.27
N ASP A 275 -0.17 13.58 -2.42
CA ASP A 275 -0.37 14.41 -3.60
C ASP A 275 -1.72 15.13 -3.51
N GLU A 276 -2.74 14.45 -2.96
CA GLU A 276 -4.08 15.02 -2.80
C GLU A 276 -4.75 14.59 -1.48
N TYR A 277 -5.49 15.52 -0.87
CA TYR A 277 -6.38 15.27 0.27
C TYR A 277 -7.83 15.25 -0.21
N HIS A 278 -8.41 14.07 -0.28
CA HIS A 278 -9.83 13.87 -0.57
C HIS A 278 -10.60 13.68 0.74
N GLY A 279 -11.92 13.60 0.68
CA GLY A 279 -12.72 13.24 1.84
C GLY A 279 -14.14 12.84 1.49
N GLU A 280 -14.82 12.19 2.42
CA GLU A 280 -16.21 11.77 2.29
C GLU A 280 -17.16 12.94 1.95
N SER A 281 -16.79 14.15 2.36
CA SER A 281 -17.53 15.39 2.10
C SER A 281 -17.61 15.75 0.61
N MET A 282 -16.69 15.24 -0.21
CA MET A 282 -16.71 15.45 -1.66
C MET A 282 -17.87 14.70 -2.32
N TYR A 283 -18.42 13.68 -1.65
CA TYR A 283 -19.46 12.80 -2.18
C TYR A 283 -20.75 12.94 -1.37
N LYS A 284 -21.50 14.00 -1.70
CA LYS A 284 -22.78 14.35 -1.06
C LYS A 284 -23.92 13.36 -1.39
N LEU A 285 -25.08 13.58 -0.78
CA LEU A 285 -26.30 12.79 -1.02
C LEU A 285 -26.66 12.69 -2.50
N GLU A 286 -26.49 13.76 -3.28
CA GLU A 286 -26.76 13.77 -4.73
C GLU A 286 -25.97 12.69 -5.49
N HIS A 287 -24.71 12.46 -5.10
CA HIS A 287 -23.86 11.43 -5.69
C HIS A 287 -24.39 10.04 -5.33
N SER A 288 -24.76 9.86 -4.06
CA SER A 288 -25.32 8.59 -3.59
C SER A 288 -26.67 8.28 -4.26
N SER A 289 -27.53 9.29 -4.43
CA SER A 289 -28.81 9.17 -5.15
C SER A 289 -28.62 8.76 -6.61
N LEU A 290 -27.61 9.32 -7.29
CA LEU A 290 -27.28 8.94 -8.67
C LEU A 290 -26.82 7.47 -8.75
N ILE A 291 -26.01 7.00 -7.80
CA ILE A 291 -25.60 5.60 -7.73
C ILE A 291 -26.81 4.69 -7.51
N ILE A 292 -27.69 5.02 -6.57
CA ILE A 292 -28.90 4.24 -6.28
C ILE A 292 -29.78 4.16 -7.53
N LYS A 293 -30.06 5.30 -8.19
CA LYS A 293 -30.86 5.33 -9.42
C LYS A 293 -30.27 4.43 -10.51
N ASN A 294 -28.95 4.49 -10.73
CA ASN A 294 -28.28 3.63 -11.72
C ASN A 294 -28.36 2.14 -11.34
N MET A 295 -28.27 1.81 -10.04
CA MET A 295 -28.46 0.43 -9.57
C MET A 295 -29.90 -0.05 -9.77
N GLU A 296 -30.91 0.82 -9.59
CA GLU A 296 -32.33 0.51 -9.84
C GLU A 296 -32.60 0.30 -11.33
N GLU A 297 -32.10 1.19 -12.20
CA GLU A 297 -32.24 1.09 -13.66
C GLU A 297 -31.64 -0.22 -14.21
N LYS A 298 -30.60 -0.76 -13.54
CA LYS A 298 -29.96 -2.03 -13.87
C LYS A 298 -30.56 -3.24 -13.13
N CYS A 299 -31.65 -3.05 -12.40
CA CYS A 299 -32.32 -4.10 -11.61
C CYS A 299 -31.37 -4.81 -10.61
N LEU A 300 -30.42 -4.08 -10.02
CA LEU A 300 -29.41 -4.61 -9.09
C LEU A 300 -29.85 -4.58 -7.62
N LEU A 301 -30.89 -3.80 -7.30
CA LEU A 301 -31.41 -3.67 -5.94
C LEU A 301 -32.62 -4.58 -5.73
N LYS A 302 -32.73 -5.09 -4.50
CA LYS A 302 -33.92 -5.79 -4.00
C LYS A 302 -34.42 -5.09 -2.75
N ASP A 303 -35.73 -4.87 -2.68
CA ASP A 303 -36.40 -4.43 -1.47
C ASP A 303 -36.58 -5.61 -0.50
N LEU A 304 -36.22 -5.41 0.75
CA LEU A 304 -36.49 -6.36 1.83
C LEU A 304 -37.78 -5.99 2.57
N PRO A 305 -38.46 -6.95 3.21
CA PRO A 305 -39.68 -6.68 3.98
C PRO A 305 -39.53 -5.65 5.11
N ASP A 306 -38.30 -5.45 5.59
CA ASP A 306 -37.98 -4.44 6.61
C ASP A 306 -37.76 -3.02 6.05
N GLY A 307 -37.99 -2.82 4.75
CA GLY A 307 -37.87 -1.53 4.06
C GLY A 307 -36.45 -1.21 3.57
N ARG A 308 -35.44 -2.06 3.80
CA ARG A 308 -34.09 -1.83 3.28
C ARG A 308 -33.98 -2.17 1.80
N LYS A 309 -33.14 -1.43 1.08
CA LYS A 309 -32.69 -1.80 -0.27
C LYS A 309 -31.31 -2.44 -0.20
N VAL A 310 -31.21 -3.64 -0.75
CA VAL A 310 -29.99 -4.45 -0.71
C VAL A 310 -29.51 -4.86 -2.09
N PHE A 311 -28.20 -4.99 -2.23
CA PHE A 311 -27.56 -5.66 -3.35
C PHE A 311 -27.23 -7.10 -2.94
N ILE A 312 -27.60 -8.09 -3.77
CA ILE A 312 -27.36 -9.52 -3.49
C ILE A 312 -26.46 -10.11 -4.57
N PHE A 313 -25.26 -10.58 -4.20
CA PHE A 313 -24.32 -11.22 -5.13
C PHE A 313 -24.72 -12.67 -5.47
N ASN A 314 -25.11 -13.43 -4.46
CA ASN A 314 -25.58 -14.80 -4.56
C ASN A 314 -26.58 -15.06 -3.44
N GLU A 315 -27.50 -16.01 -3.64
CA GLU A 315 -28.54 -16.33 -2.65
C GLU A 315 -27.99 -16.90 -1.33
N LYS A 316 -26.70 -17.27 -1.30
CA LYS A 316 -26.13 -18.03 -0.18
C LYS A 316 -25.28 -17.24 0.80
N SER A 317 -24.62 -16.10 0.48
CA SER A 317 -23.70 -15.52 1.49
C SER A 317 -23.27 -14.04 1.39
N SER A 318 -23.87 -13.16 0.58
CA SER A 318 -23.42 -11.75 0.60
C SER A 318 -24.54 -10.77 0.23
N VAL A 319 -25.28 -10.33 1.25
CA VAL A 319 -26.28 -9.26 1.15
C VAL A 319 -25.62 -7.96 1.63
N VAL A 320 -25.57 -6.96 0.77
CA VAL A 320 -25.01 -5.64 1.09
C VAL A 320 -26.17 -4.66 1.18
N THR A 321 -26.33 -4.02 2.33
CA THR A 321 -27.31 -2.94 2.45
C THR A 321 -26.78 -1.72 1.72
N ILE A 322 -27.57 -1.18 0.79
CA ILE A 322 -27.23 0.03 0.02
C ILE A 322 -27.98 1.23 0.62
N MET A 323 -29.23 1.02 1.02
CA MET A 323 -30.09 2.03 1.65
C MET A 323 -30.83 1.43 2.85
N LYS A 324 -30.91 2.18 3.93
CA LYS A 324 -31.67 1.81 5.12
C LYS A 324 -33.17 2.01 4.92
N SER A 325 -33.97 1.52 5.86
CA SER A 325 -35.44 1.68 5.86
C SER A 325 -35.91 3.12 5.97
N ASP A 326 -35.10 4.01 6.55
CA ASP A 326 -35.36 5.45 6.63
C ASP A 326 -34.95 6.23 5.36
N GLY A 327 -34.51 5.52 4.31
CA GLY A 327 -34.02 6.12 3.06
C GLY A 327 -32.59 6.66 3.13
N SER A 328 -31.92 6.60 4.28
CA SER A 328 -30.54 7.06 4.40
C SER A 328 -29.56 6.10 3.72
N THR A 329 -28.54 6.68 3.08
CA THR A 329 -27.50 5.92 2.37
C THR A 329 -26.36 5.52 3.31
N LEU A 330 -25.61 4.50 2.94
CA LEU A 330 -24.47 3.98 3.72
C LEU A 330 -23.13 4.39 3.10
N TYR A 331 -22.04 4.21 3.85
CA TYR A 331 -20.67 4.53 3.40
C TYR A 331 -20.32 3.94 2.03
N ILE A 332 -20.84 2.74 1.72
CA ILE A 332 -20.60 2.06 0.45
C ILE A 332 -21.03 2.90 -0.77
N THR A 333 -22.09 3.72 -0.70
CA THR A 333 -22.51 4.55 -1.84
C THR A 333 -21.54 5.69 -2.11
N ARG A 334 -20.93 6.26 -1.05
CA ARG A 334 -19.89 7.28 -1.17
C ARG A 334 -18.62 6.68 -1.76
N ASP A 335 -18.22 5.50 -1.33
CA ASP A 335 -17.02 4.84 -1.85
C ASP A 335 -17.17 4.41 -3.32
N ILE A 336 -18.39 4.02 -3.74
CA ILE A 336 -18.69 3.79 -5.17
C ILE A 336 -18.51 5.09 -5.95
N ALA A 337 -19.08 6.20 -5.47
CA ALA A 337 -18.94 7.51 -6.11
C ALA A 337 -17.46 7.93 -6.19
N ALA A 338 -16.70 7.74 -5.12
CA ALA A 338 -15.28 8.05 -5.05
C ALA A 338 -14.46 7.22 -6.03
N ALA A 339 -14.69 5.91 -6.10
CA ALA A 339 -14.01 5.05 -7.06
C ALA A 339 -14.29 5.47 -8.52
N ILE A 340 -15.54 5.82 -8.83
CA ILE A 340 -15.94 6.28 -10.17
C ILE A 340 -15.28 7.62 -10.51
N ASP A 341 -15.28 8.58 -9.58
CA ASP A 341 -14.68 9.89 -9.79
C ASP A 341 -13.16 9.79 -10.01
N ARG A 342 -12.48 9.00 -9.18
CA ARG A 342 -11.05 8.70 -9.34
C ARG A 342 -10.76 8.06 -10.68
N PHE A 343 -11.56 7.08 -11.13
CA PHE A 343 -11.33 6.49 -12.44
C PHE A 343 -11.59 7.50 -13.58
N LYS A 344 -12.59 8.37 -13.45
CA LYS A 344 -12.83 9.45 -14.42
C LYS A 344 -11.65 10.42 -14.50
N LYS A 345 -11.12 10.84 -13.35
CA LYS A 345 -10.05 11.84 -13.24
C LYS A 345 -8.68 11.28 -13.67
N TYR A 346 -8.30 10.11 -13.17
CA TYR A 346 -6.93 9.61 -13.34
C TYR A 346 -6.78 8.51 -14.40
N LYS A 347 -7.89 7.87 -14.81
CA LYS A 347 -7.86 6.72 -15.73
C LYS A 347 -6.79 5.69 -15.30
N PHE A 348 -6.81 5.34 -14.02
CA PHE A 348 -5.78 4.52 -13.41
C PHE A 348 -5.76 3.09 -14.00
N ASP A 349 -4.56 2.52 -14.12
CA ASP A 349 -4.34 1.11 -14.47
C ASP A 349 -4.34 0.22 -13.23
N LYS A 350 -4.08 0.82 -12.05
CA LYS A 350 -4.10 0.15 -10.75
C LYS A 350 -4.51 1.11 -9.65
N MET A 351 -5.29 0.61 -8.69
CA MET A 351 -5.62 1.36 -7.48
C MET A 351 -5.44 0.46 -6.26
N TYR A 352 -4.63 0.91 -5.30
CA TYR A 352 -4.40 0.22 -4.04
C TYR A 352 -5.14 0.93 -2.91
N TYR A 353 -6.05 0.23 -2.24
CA TYR A 353 -6.63 0.65 -0.97
C TYR A 353 -5.88 -0.02 0.18
N ILE A 354 -5.29 0.77 1.08
CA ILE A 354 -4.50 0.27 2.20
C ILE A 354 -5.35 0.30 3.48
N VAL A 355 -5.94 -0.84 3.83
CA VAL A 355 -7.08 -0.89 4.77
C VAL A 355 -6.91 -1.98 5.84
N ASP A 356 -7.59 -1.82 6.97
CA ASP A 356 -7.57 -2.83 8.04
C ASP A 356 -8.30 -4.11 7.61
N ASN A 357 -7.85 -5.28 8.11
CA ASN A 357 -8.48 -6.58 7.84
C ASN A 357 -9.98 -6.60 8.12
N SER A 358 -10.48 -5.83 9.09
CA SER A 358 -11.91 -5.76 9.41
C SER A 358 -12.76 -5.11 8.31
N GLN A 359 -12.15 -4.43 7.34
CA GLN A 359 -12.85 -3.79 6.22
C GLN A 359 -12.84 -4.65 4.95
N HIS A 360 -12.30 -5.87 5.00
CA HIS A 360 -12.17 -6.74 3.83
C HIS A 360 -13.49 -6.95 3.08
N ASP A 361 -14.57 -7.29 3.81
CA ASP A 361 -15.87 -7.57 3.21
C ASP A 361 -16.51 -6.34 2.56
N HIS A 362 -16.27 -5.15 3.13
CA HIS A 362 -16.73 -3.87 2.58
C HIS A 362 -16.08 -3.60 1.23
N PHE A 363 -14.76 -3.69 1.15
CA PHE A 363 -14.03 -3.44 -0.09
C PHE A 363 -14.26 -4.53 -1.15
N LEU A 364 -14.42 -5.78 -0.74
CA LEU A 364 -14.85 -6.85 -1.63
C LEU A 364 -16.25 -6.57 -2.21
N SER A 365 -17.16 -6.06 -1.39
CA SER A 365 -18.49 -5.63 -1.82
C SER A 365 -18.41 -4.46 -2.80
N LEU A 366 -17.58 -3.46 -2.52
CA LEU A 366 -17.31 -2.33 -3.42
C LEU A 366 -16.86 -2.80 -4.81
N LYS A 367 -15.86 -3.70 -4.89
CA LYS A 367 -15.38 -4.26 -6.17
C LYS A 367 -16.51 -4.85 -6.98
N ARG A 368 -17.31 -5.68 -6.32
CA ARG A 368 -18.34 -6.47 -6.98
C ARG A 368 -19.53 -5.60 -7.40
N ILE A 369 -19.90 -4.58 -6.61
CA ILE A 369 -20.93 -3.61 -6.99
C ILE A 369 -20.47 -2.81 -8.23
N LEU A 370 -19.23 -2.32 -8.23
CA LEU A 370 -18.65 -1.64 -9.40
C LEU A 370 -18.70 -2.53 -10.65
N LYS A 371 -18.33 -3.81 -10.50
CA LYS A 371 -18.41 -4.79 -11.59
C LYS A 371 -19.83 -4.99 -12.10
N ALA A 372 -20.81 -5.13 -11.19
CA ALA A 372 -22.23 -5.29 -11.53
C ALA A 372 -22.81 -4.04 -12.24
N LEU A 373 -22.31 -2.85 -11.89
CA LEU A 373 -22.64 -1.61 -12.58
C LEU A 373 -22.05 -1.53 -14.01
N GLY A 374 -21.15 -2.44 -14.39
CA GLY A 374 -20.51 -2.52 -15.71
C GLY A 374 -19.12 -1.87 -15.76
N TYR A 375 -18.53 -1.53 -14.61
CA TYR A 375 -17.21 -0.93 -14.54
C TYR A 375 -16.12 -2.00 -14.54
N ASN A 376 -15.69 -2.45 -15.73
CA ASN A 376 -14.65 -3.48 -15.86
C ASN A 376 -13.32 -3.11 -15.19
N TRP A 377 -13.01 -1.82 -15.08
CA TRP A 377 -11.85 -1.31 -14.34
C TRP A 377 -11.91 -1.59 -12.83
N SER A 378 -13.02 -2.10 -12.30
CA SER A 378 -13.06 -2.64 -10.93
C SER A 378 -11.99 -3.72 -10.71
N ASP A 379 -11.62 -4.45 -11.77
CA ASP A 379 -10.57 -5.48 -11.71
C ASP A 379 -9.17 -4.89 -11.47
N TYR A 380 -8.98 -3.58 -11.70
CA TYR A 380 -7.73 -2.86 -11.43
C TYR A 380 -7.55 -2.49 -9.95
N ILE A 381 -8.62 -2.59 -9.16
CA ILE A 381 -8.60 -2.30 -7.73
C ILE A 381 -8.04 -3.50 -6.95
N GLU A 382 -7.08 -3.22 -6.06
CA GLU A 382 -6.51 -4.15 -5.09
C GLU A 382 -6.64 -3.63 -3.67
N TYR A 383 -6.81 -4.58 -2.76
CA TYR A 383 -6.93 -4.32 -1.33
C TYR A 383 -5.69 -4.85 -0.63
N VAL A 384 -4.90 -3.96 -0.06
CA VAL A 384 -3.74 -4.35 0.74
C VAL A 384 -4.15 -4.24 2.19
N ASN A 385 -4.45 -5.39 2.76
CA ASN A 385 -4.97 -5.49 4.11
C ASN A 385 -3.85 -5.67 5.14
N PHE A 386 -4.05 -5.12 6.34
CA PHE A 386 -3.14 -5.28 7.47
C PHE A 386 -3.88 -5.65 8.76
N GLY A 387 -3.17 -6.28 9.70
CA GLY A 387 -3.73 -6.64 11.00
C GLY A 387 -3.79 -5.46 11.98
N ARG A 388 -4.55 -5.59 13.06
CA ARG A 388 -4.59 -4.58 14.13
C ARG A 388 -3.34 -4.61 14.99
N ILE A 389 -3.05 -3.50 15.65
CA ILE A 389 -2.06 -3.44 16.72
C ILE A 389 -2.72 -3.94 18.00
N LEU A 390 -2.05 -4.84 18.71
CA LEU A 390 -2.53 -5.41 19.96
C LEU A 390 -2.34 -4.40 21.11
N GLY A 391 -3.19 -4.47 22.13
CA GLY A 391 -3.03 -3.68 23.36
C GLY A 391 -3.60 -2.26 23.34
N MET A 392 -4.26 -1.83 22.26
CA MET A 392 -4.92 -0.52 22.19
C MET A 392 -6.44 -0.62 22.18
N SER A 393 -7.11 0.18 23.02
CA SER A 393 -8.57 0.26 23.07
C SER A 393 -9.04 1.67 23.41
N THR A 394 -9.72 2.30 22.44
CA THR A 394 -10.41 3.59 22.62
C THR A 394 -11.48 3.52 23.72
N ARG A 395 -12.16 2.38 23.85
CA ARG A 395 -13.24 2.18 24.84
C ARG A 395 -12.74 1.98 26.27
N LYS A 396 -11.46 1.64 26.45
CA LYS A 396 -10.83 1.50 27.78
C LYS A 396 -9.98 2.73 28.15
N GLY A 397 -10.04 3.82 27.37
CA GLY A 397 -9.21 5.01 27.59
C GLY A 397 -7.72 4.83 27.25
N GLN A 398 -7.33 3.70 26.67
CA GLN A 398 -5.94 3.39 26.28
C GLN A 398 -5.70 3.81 24.82
N VAL A 399 -5.90 5.09 24.53
CA VAL A 399 -5.53 5.68 23.23
C VAL A 399 -4.13 6.22 23.36
N VAL A 400 -3.20 5.62 22.60
CA VAL A 400 -1.83 6.13 22.50
C VAL A 400 -1.74 7.00 21.25
N PHE A 401 -1.45 8.28 21.43
CA PHE A 401 -1.24 9.21 20.33
C PHE A 401 0.09 8.93 19.65
N LEU A 402 0.11 9.04 18.31
CA LEU A 402 1.33 8.74 17.57
C LEU A 402 2.43 9.75 17.88
N ASP A 403 2.10 11.03 18.05
CA ASP A 403 3.10 12.05 18.37
C ASP A 403 3.79 11.76 19.71
N ASP A 404 3.07 11.25 20.71
CA ASP A 404 3.65 10.85 22.00
C ASP A 404 4.63 9.69 21.82
N VAL A 405 4.27 8.67 21.03
CA VAL A 405 5.16 7.54 20.73
C VAL A 405 6.42 7.99 19.99
N LEU A 406 6.28 8.91 19.03
CA LEU A 406 7.42 9.43 18.28
C LEU A 406 8.32 10.31 19.16
N ASN A 407 7.74 11.05 20.11
CA ASN A 407 8.49 11.84 21.07
C ASN A 407 9.23 10.94 22.08
N GLU A 408 8.55 9.93 22.62
CA GLU A 408 9.15 8.93 23.51
C GLU A 408 10.26 8.16 22.78
N ALA A 409 10.06 7.78 21.52
CA ALA A 409 11.10 7.14 20.70
C ALA A 409 12.32 8.06 20.50
N LYS A 410 12.10 9.37 20.32
CA LYS A 410 13.17 10.37 20.24
C LYS A 410 13.91 10.51 21.57
N GLU A 411 13.18 10.65 22.68
CA GLU A 411 13.75 10.75 24.02
C GLU A 411 14.58 9.52 24.38
N LEU A 412 14.03 8.32 24.17
CA LEU A 412 14.75 7.06 24.34
C LEU A 412 16.03 7.00 23.49
N THR A 413 15.97 7.46 22.24
CA THR A 413 17.13 7.51 21.32
C THR A 413 18.21 8.48 21.83
N LEU A 414 17.81 9.62 22.40
CA LEU A 414 18.72 10.64 22.96
C LEU A 414 19.32 10.22 24.30
N GLU A 415 18.54 9.57 25.17
CA GLU A 415 18.97 9.12 26.51
C GLU A 415 19.87 7.89 26.45
N THR A 416 19.54 6.91 25.60
CA THR A 416 20.30 5.66 25.51
C THR A 416 21.48 5.74 24.54
N GLY A 417 21.61 6.85 23.79
CA GLY A 417 22.59 7.00 22.70
C GLY A 417 22.38 6.02 21.54
N ASP A 418 21.33 5.20 21.60
CA ASP A 418 21.06 4.17 20.62
C ASP A 418 20.22 4.78 19.51
N THR A 419 20.92 5.15 18.44
CA THR A 419 20.45 5.55 17.10
C THR A 419 19.55 4.49 16.41
N GLY A 420 18.65 3.85 17.15
CA GLY A 420 18.23 2.46 16.97
C GLY A 420 17.58 2.12 15.63
N ALA A 421 16.77 3.01 15.05
CA ALA A 421 16.22 2.79 13.70
C ALA A 421 17.29 2.93 12.60
N ARG A 422 18.29 3.78 12.84
CA ARG A 422 19.39 4.14 11.93
C ARG A 422 20.54 3.14 11.96
N LEU A 423 20.92 2.65 13.15
CA LEU A 423 21.90 1.58 13.29
C LEU A 423 21.31 0.23 12.90
N GLN A 424 20.08 -0.14 13.27
CA GLN A 424 19.56 -1.47 12.90
C GLN A 424 19.36 -1.66 11.39
N TYR A 425 18.87 -0.65 10.66
CA TYR A 425 18.72 -0.75 9.20
C TYR A 425 20.09 -0.76 8.47
N SER A 426 21.07 0.00 8.96
CA SER A 426 22.43 0.05 8.40
C SER A 426 23.28 -1.18 8.80
N HIS A 427 23.19 -1.64 10.05
CA HIS A 427 23.90 -2.79 10.62
C HIS A 427 23.35 -4.12 10.09
N CYS A 428 22.04 -4.30 9.95
CA CYS A 428 21.48 -5.51 9.33
C CYS A 428 21.87 -5.69 7.85
N ARG A 429 22.27 -4.62 7.16
CA ARG A 429 22.76 -4.65 5.78
C ARG A 429 24.28 -4.77 5.69
N LEU A 430 25.03 -4.05 6.53
CA LEU A 430 26.50 -4.07 6.56
C LEU A 430 27.07 -5.34 7.20
N VAL A 431 26.55 -5.81 8.34
CA VAL A 431 27.02 -7.05 8.99
C VAL A 431 26.74 -8.28 8.11
N ARG A 432 25.60 -8.30 7.40
CA ARG A 432 25.32 -9.35 6.42
C ARG A 432 26.21 -9.27 5.18
N LEU A 433 26.71 -8.11 4.79
CA LEU A 433 27.66 -7.99 3.67
C LEU A 433 29.04 -8.52 4.10
N GLU A 434 29.48 -8.20 5.32
CA GLU A 434 30.72 -8.69 5.92
C GLU A 434 30.74 -10.23 6.04
N GLU A 435 29.68 -10.82 6.62
CA GLU A 435 29.55 -12.28 6.76
C GLU A 435 29.40 -13.03 5.42
N ASN A 436 28.78 -12.43 4.40
CA ASN A 436 28.50 -13.12 3.13
C ASN A 436 29.54 -12.88 2.03
N CYS A 437 30.36 -11.83 2.12
CA CYS A 437 31.31 -11.46 1.06
C CYS A 437 32.78 -11.69 1.44
N GLY A 438 33.09 -11.98 2.71
CA GLY A 438 34.46 -12.31 3.14
C GLY A 438 35.48 -11.17 2.96
N MET A 439 35.01 -9.91 2.97
CA MET A 439 35.85 -8.72 2.74
C MET A 439 36.03 -7.93 4.04
N SER A 440 37.22 -7.37 4.25
CA SER A 440 37.56 -6.52 5.40
C SER A 440 37.21 -5.04 5.16
N TYR A 441 37.01 -4.29 6.25
CA TYR A 441 36.63 -2.87 6.21
C TYR A 441 37.71 -2.01 5.55
N ASN A 442 37.31 -1.17 4.59
CA ASN A 442 38.21 -0.14 4.06
C ASN A 442 38.13 1.11 4.93
N HIS A 443 39.12 1.28 5.82
CA HIS A 443 39.21 2.43 6.71
C HIS A 443 39.36 3.79 6.00
N ASN A 444 39.66 3.78 4.70
CA ASN A 444 39.77 4.98 3.87
C ASN A 444 38.50 5.29 3.06
N ALA A 445 37.38 4.60 3.32
CA ALA A 445 36.13 4.87 2.63
C ALA A 445 35.64 6.30 2.93
N ASN A 446 35.30 7.05 1.87
CA ASN A 446 34.75 8.39 2.01
C ASN A 446 33.31 8.33 2.52
N LEU A 447 33.14 8.51 3.83
CA LEU A 447 31.83 8.46 4.51
C LEU A 447 30.92 9.66 4.19
N LYS A 448 31.41 10.69 3.48
CA LYS A 448 30.61 11.87 3.12
C LYS A 448 29.41 11.54 2.23
N SER A 449 29.41 10.38 1.55
CA SER A 449 28.29 9.89 0.74
C SER A 449 27.21 9.14 1.54
N LEU A 450 27.39 8.93 2.86
CA LEU A 450 26.43 8.24 3.74
C LEU A 450 25.61 9.20 4.61
N LEU A 451 25.75 10.51 4.38
CA LEU A 451 24.93 11.51 5.05
C LEU A 451 23.58 11.54 4.32
N GLU A 452 22.57 10.88 4.88
CA GLU A 452 21.16 11.15 4.56
C GLU A 452 20.68 12.26 5.52
N PRO A 453 20.55 13.52 5.07
CA PRO A 453 20.07 14.64 5.89
C PRO A 453 18.70 14.34 6.51
N GLU A 454 17.85 13.61 5.79
CA GLU A 454 16.48 13.27 6.20
C GLU A 454 16.43 12.46 7.49
N ALA A 455 17.45 11.64 7.73
CA ALA A 455 17.49 10.85 8.94
C ALA A 455 18.09 11.62 10.14
N ILE A 456 18.75 12.79 9.91
CA ILE A 456 19.09 13.75 10.98
C ILE A 456 17.82 14.50 11.41
N ASP A 457 16.96 14.89 10.47
CA ASP A 457 15.68 15.57 10.76
C ASP A 457 14.66 14.68 11.50
N LEU A 458 14.86 13.36 11.51
CA LEU A 458 14.06 12.37 12.24
C LEU A 458 14.41 12.29 13.73
N ILE A 459 15.60 12.77 14.11
CA ILE A 459 16.09 12.88 15.51
C ILE A 459 15.69 14.25 16.02
#